data_AF-F8PHT6-F1
#
_entry.id   AF-F8PHT6-F1
#
_cell.length_a   1.000
_cell.length_b   1.000
_cell.length_c   1.000
_cell.angle_alpha   90.00
_cell.angle_beta   90.00
_cell.angle_gamma   90.00
#
_symmetry.space_group_name_H-M   'P 1'
#
loop_
_entity.id
_entity.type
_entity.pdbx_description
1 polymer ?
#
loop_
_entity_poly.entity_id
_entity_poly.type
_entity_poly.pdbx_seq_one_letter_code
_entity_poly.pdbx_strand_id
1 'polypeptide(L)' 'TGKNFICIVNVLHDCITANCSDTAMVPVRQAYSETTKVTQVVAHKQFNQYFLNVYSLHNYRHIYSVVPSQLCTKTP' A
#
# COMPACT_ATOMS: atom_id res chain seq x y z
N THR A 1 25.28 6.78 -12.66
CA THR A 1 24.33 5.90 -13.39
C THR A 1 23.07 5.78 -12.54
N GLY A 2 22.08 6.64 -12.79
CA GLY A 2 20.82 6.64 -12.03
C GLY A 2 19.96 5.45 -12.46
N LYS A 3 19.47 4.66 -11.51
CA LYS A 3 18.48 3.62 -11.80
C LYS A 3 17.17 4.32 -12.22
N ASN A 4 16.77 4.16 -13.48
CA ASN A 4 15.49 4.64 -13.95
C ASN A 4 14.40 3.77 -13.33
N PHE A 5 13.66 4.31 -12.37
CA PHE A 5 12.48 3.64 -11.82
C PHE A 5 11.36 3.71 -12.84
N ILE A 6 10.98 2.55 -13.39
CA ILE A 6 9.96 2.44 -14.44
C ILE A 6 8.55 2.62 -13.86
N CYS A 7 8.32 2.18 -12.62
CA CYS A 7 6.99 2.11 -12.03
C CYS A 7 7.05 2.17 -10.50
N ILE A 8 6.13 2.92 -9.89
CA ILE A 8 5.87 2.93 -8.44
C ILE A 8 4.66 2.04 -8.19
N VAL A 9 4.75 1.15 -7.20
CA VAL A 9 3.67 0.24 -6.81
C VAL A 9 3.00 0.69 -5.52
N ASN A 10 1.72 0.37 -5.38
CA ASN A 10 0.96 0.60 -4.16
C ASN A 10 0.77 -0.73 -3.44
N VAL A 11 1.32 -0.84 -2.23
CA VAL A 11 1.31 -2.04 -1.40
C VAL A 11 0.50 -1.75 -0.15
N LEU A 12 -0.49 -2.58 0.14
CA LEU A 12 -1.40 -2.46 1.26
C LEU A 12 -1.19 -3.62 2.23
N HIS A 13 -1.15 -3.35 3.53
CA HIS A 13 -1.00 -4.40 4.54
C HIS A 13 -2.27 -5.27 4.65
N ASP A 14 -2.11 -6.58 4.83
CA ASP A 14 -3.22 -7.49 5.06
C ASP A 14 -3.69 -7.43 6.52
N CYS A 15 -4.42 -6.36 6.83
CA CYS A 15 -4.96 -6.14 8.18
C CYS A 15 -6.00 -7.18 8.60
N ILE A 16 -6.68 -7.80 7.62
CA ILE A 16 -7.74 -8.77 7.88
C ILE A 16 -7.11 -10.04 8.44
N THR A 17 -6.13 -10.60 7.74
CA THR A 17 -5.41 -11.81 8.21
C THR A 17 -4.57 -11.51 9.44
N ALA A 18 -3.93 -10.34 9.53
CA ALA A 18 -3.14 -9.95 10.69
C ALA A 18 -3.98 -9.59 11.94
N ASN A 19 -5.31 -9.46 11.79
CA ASN A 19 -6.21 -8.98 12.84
C ASN A 19 -5.71 -7.69 13.53
N CYS A 20 -5.42 -6.67 12.71
CA CYS A 20 -4.99 -5.36 13.21
C CYS A 20 -6.22 -4.58 13.72
N SER A 21 -6.49 -4.67 15.02
CA SER A 21 -7.61 -4.00 15.69
C SER A 21 -7.22 -2.69 16.38
N ASP A 22 -5.94 -2.54 16.71
CA ASP A 22 -5.45 -1.40 17.46
C ASP A 22 -5.37 -0.16 16.56
N THR A 23 -5.45 1.02 17.17
CA THR A 23 -5.36 2.29 16.45
C THR A 23 -4.38 3.23 17.13
N ALA A 24 -3.74 4.09 16.34
CA ALA A 24 -2.84 5.13 16.81
C ALA A 24 -3.28 6.51 16.29
N MET A 25 -3.00 7.55 17.07
CA MET A 25 -3.14 8.94 16.62
C MET A 25 -1.85 9.38 15.94
N VAL A 26 -1.92 9.80 14.68
CA VAL A 26 -0.76 10.28 13.91
C VAL A 26 -0.99 11.70 13.39
N PRO A 27 0.06 12.55 13.33
CA PRO A 27 -0.03 13.85 12.67
C PRO A 27 -0.39 13.67 11.20
N VAL A 28 -1.37 14.45 10.73
CA VAL A 28 -1.67 14.56 9.30
C VAL A 28 -0.53 15.32 8.64
N ARG A 29 0.08 14.74 7.60
CA ARG A 29 1.10 15.40 6.79
C ARG A 29 0.50 15.94 5.50
N GLN A 30 0.89 17.14 5.13
CA GLN A 30 0.61 17.71 3.80
C GLN A 30 1.94 18.00 3.12
N ALA A 31 2.17 17.33 2.00
CA ALA A 31 3.50 17.22 1.41
C ALA A 31 4.54 16.73 2.44
N TYR A 32 5.58 17.52 2.71
CA TYR A 32 6.66 17.21 3.66
C TYR A 32 6.51 17.87 5.03
N SER A 33 5.41 18.59 5.26
CA SER A 33 5.17 19.31 6.51
C SER A 33 4.13 18.60 7.38
N GLU A 34 4.43 18.48 8.66
CA GLU A 34 3.46 18.08 9.67
C GLU A 34 2.45 19.21 9.88
N THR A 35 1.18 18.87 9.93
CA THR A 35 0.12 19.81 10.28
C THR A 35 -0.23 19.68 11.76
N THR A 36 -0.95 20.66 12.28
CA THR A 36 -1.49 20.61 13.66
C THR A 36 -2.64 19.61 13.81
N LYS A 37 -3.14 19.03 12.71
CA LYS A 37 -4.23 18.05 12.75
C LYS A 37 -3.67 16.66 13.01
N VAL A 38 -4.36 15.90 13.85
CA VAL A 38 -4.10 14.47 14.07
C VAL A 38 -5.26 13.64 13.54
N THR A 39 -4.96 12.44 13.07
CA THR A 39 -5.96 11.47 12.61
C THR A 39 -5.72 10.12 13.27
N GLN A 40 -6.79 9.37 13.48
CA GLN A 40 -6.73 8.00 13.93
C GLN A 40 -6.42 7.09 12.73
N VAL A 41 -5.43 6.23 12.86
CA VAL A 41 -5.05 5.22 11.85
C VAL A 41 -4.95 3.85 12.50
N VAL A 42 -5.05 2.79 11.69
CA VAL A 42 -4.81 1.42 12.15
C VAL A 42 -3.34 1.27 12.56
N ALA A 43 -3.10 0.76 13.76
CA ALA A 43 -1.77 0.38 14.21
C ALA A 43 -1.48 -1.04 13.74
N HIS A 44 -0.63 -1.17 12.72
CA HIS A 44 -0.33 -2.46 12.11
C HIS A 44 0.55 -3.32 13.01
N LYS A 45 0.16 -4.58 13.17
CA LYS A 45 1.02 -5.63 13.75
C LYS A 45 2.11 -5.99 12.76
N GLN A 46 3.23 -6.52 13.27
CA GLN A 46 4.30 -7.03 12.42
C GLN A 46 3.83 -8.30 11.70
N PHE A 47 3.36 -8.15 10.45
CA PHE A 47 2.91 -9.26 9.61
C PHE A 47 3.35 -9.03 8.15
N ASN A 48 4.11 -9.96 7.60
CA ASN A 48 4.78 -9.79 6.31
C ASN A 48 3.91 -10.25 5.12
N GLN A 49 2.63 -9.90 5.12
CA GLN A 49 1.70 -10.20 4.04
C GLN A 49 1.02 -8.91 3.57
N TYR A 50 1.00 -8.74 2.26
CA TYR A 50 0.57 -7.50 1.65
C TYR A 50 -0.19 -7.77 0.35
N PHE A 51 -1.16 -6.90 0.08
CA PHE A 51 -1.85 -6.83 -1.20
C PHE A 51 -1.18 -5.80 -2.10
N LEU A 52 -0.83 -6.20 -3.30
CA LEU A 52 -0.39 -5.30 -4.36
C LEU A 52 -1.63 -4.74 -5.08
N ASN A 53 -1.88 -3.45 -4.97
CA ASN A 53 -2.99 -2.82 -5.66
C ASN A 53 -2.60 -2.51 -7.11
N VAL A 54 -2.88 -3.47 -8.00
CA VAL A 54 -2.56 -3.39 -9.43
C VAL A 54 -3.38 -2.36 -10.20
N TYR A 55 -4.47 -1.82 -9.63
CA TYR A 55 -5.41 -0.92 -10.32
C TYR A 55 -5.35 0.54 -9.84
N SER A 56 -4.59 0.84 -8.78
CA SER A 56 -4.67 2.15 -8.11
C SER A 56 -3.94 3.31 -8.78
N LEU A 57 -3.28 3.11 -9.93
CA LEU A 57 -2.39 4.11 -10.52
C LEU A 57 -2.45 4.08 -12.05
N HIS A 58 -2.12 5.21 -12.68
CA HIS A 58 -2.02 5.34 -14.15
C HIS A 58 -1.00 4.36 -14.79
N ASN A 59 -0.17 3.70 -13.98
CA ASN A 59 0.83 2.73 -14.39
C ASN A 59 0.35 1.26 -14.28
N TYR A 60 -0.95 1.01 -14.08
CA TYR A 60 -1.53 -0.33 -13.90
C TYR A 60 -1.08 -1.33 -14.97
N ARG A 61 -0.91 -0.90 -16.23
CA ARG A 61 -0.44 -1.77 -17.33
C ARG A 61 0.95 -2.35 -17.07
N HIS A 62 1.88 -1.52 -16.57
CA HIS A 62 3.22 -1.97 -16.23
C HIS A 62 3.21 -2.95 -15.06
N ILE A 63 2.40 -2.65 -14.03
CA ILE A 63 2.26 -3.54 -12.86
C ILE A 63 1.67 -4.88 -13.31
N TYR A 64 0.56 -4.87 -14.04
CA TYR A 64 -0.11 -6.08 -14.51
C TYR A 64 0.79 -6.95 -15.39
N SER A 65 1.62 -6.35 -16.26
CA SER A 65 2.51 -7.12 -17.15
C SER A 65 3.58 -7.94 -16.42
N VAL A 66 3.90 -7.60 -15.17
CA VAL A 66 4.97 -8.26 -14.39
C VAL A 66 4.42 -9.08 -13.22
N VAL A 67 3.14 -8.97 -12.90
CA VAL A 67 2.52 -9.75 -11.82
C VAL A 67 2.25 -11.17 -12.32
N PRO A 68 2.82 -12.21 -11.68
CA PRO A 68 2.52 -13.59 -12.01
C PRO A 68 1.02 -13.88 -11.94
N SER A 69 0.49 -14.57 -12.96
CA SER A 69 -0.95 -14.83 -13.06
C SER A 69 -1.52 -15.65 -11.90
N GLN A 70 -0.68 -16.43 -11.21
CA GLN A 70 -1.07 -17.21 -10.03
C GLN A 70 -1.33 -16.32 -8.79
N LEU A 71 -0.79 -15.10 -8.78
CA LEU A 71 -0.97 -14.11 -7.71
C LEU A 71 -2.13 -13.16 -8.00
N CYS A 72 -2.62 -13.12 -9.24
CA CYS A 72 -3.82 -12.40 -9.60
C CYS A 72 -5.04 -13.20 -9.13
N THR A 73 -5.71 -12.77 -8.06
CA THR A 73 -7.04 -13.27 -7.73
C THR A 73 -7.97 -12.85 -8.86
N LYS A 74 -8.32 -13.79 -9.75
CA LYS A 74 -9.39 -13.57 -10.73
C LYS A 74 -10.64 -13.18 -9.97
N THR A 75 -11.06 -11.93 -10.05
CA THR A 75 -12.41 -11.57 -9.65
C THR A 75 -13.38 -12.31 -10.56
N PRO A 76 -14.48 -12.90 -10.04
CA PRO A 76 -15.64 -13.22 -10.86
C PRO A 76 -16.15 -12.01 -11.63
#